data_AF-A0A820SU80-F1
#
_entry.id   AF-A0A820SU80-F1
#
_cell.length_a   1.000
_cell.length_b   1.000
_cell.length_c   1.000
_cell.angle_alpha   90.00
_cell.angle_beta   90.00
_cell.angle_gamma   90.00
#
_symmetry.space_group_name_H-M   'P 1'
#
loop_
_entity.id
_entity.type
_entity.pdbx_description
1 polymer ?
#
loop_
_entity_poly.entity_id
_entity_poly.type
_entity_poly.pdbx_seq_one_letter_code
_entity_poly.pdbx_strand_id
1 'polypeptide(L)'
;MTLLICGCLLSYDRSRLNISNNCNLKLNDIKLIHRLAEHLRYQWKFIGRELAPCFSEIDLIDFQQTYLILDGNHECAYQLLREWYIRYPDQANIRYLLTRLKLPLDVIVKIHNDVVRKFISS
;
A
#
# COMPACT_ATOMS: atom_id res chain seq x y z
N MET A 1 33.91 -12.89 3.84
CA MET A 1 32.86 -12.94 2.81
C MET A 1 31.52 -13.11 3.53
N THR A 2 30.72 -12.04 3.50
CA THR A 2 29.25 -11.97 3.42
C THR A 2 28.45 -13.18 3.97
N LEU A 3 27.59 -13.04 4.98
CA LEU A 3 26.35 -12.26 4.95
C LEU A 3 25.90 -11.85 6.37
N LEU A 4 25.82 -10.53 6.59
CA LEU A 4 25.04 -9.91 7.66
C LEU A 4 23.55 -10.19 7.36
N ILE A 5 23.03 -11.26 7.96
CA ILE A 5 21.58 -11.46 8.07
C ILE A 5 21.10 -10.43 9.10
N CYS A 6 20.69 -9.27 8.59
CA CYS A 6 20.13 -8.19 9.39
C CYS A 6 18.92 -8.74 10.17
N GLY A 7 19.06 -8.79 11.50
CA GLY A 7 18.12 -9.41 12.43
C GLY A 7 16.80 -8.66 12.51
N CYS A 8 15.82 -9.09 11.71
CA CYS A 8 14.44 -8.57 11.74
C CYS A 8 13.38 -9.67 11.85
N LEU A 9 13.76 -10.91 12.17
CA LEU A 9 12.83 -12.00 12.38
C LEU A 9 13.13 -12.59 13.76
N LEU A 10 12.32 -12.24 14.76
CA LEU A 10 11.88 -13.09 15.89
C LEU A 10 11.36 -12.22 17.04
N SER A 11 10.04 -11.97 17.06
CA SER A 11 9.13 -11.65 18.19
C SER A 11 7.92 -10.88 17.63
N TYR A 12 6.94 -11.66 17.18
CA TYR A 12 5.92 -11.24 16.23
C TYR A 12 4.69 -10.65 16.94
N ASP A 13 4.89 -9.48 17.54
CA ASP A 13 3.86 -8.65 18.14
C ASP A 13 3.64 -7.44 17.21
N ARG A 14 2.38 -7.06 16.96
CA ARG A 14 2.01 -5.94 16.05
C ARG A 14 2.66 -4.60 16.48
N SER A 15 3.11 -4.54 17.73
CA SER A 15 3.87 -3.45 18.35
C SER A 15 5.37 -3.38 17.96
N ARG A 16 5.93 -4.40 17.29
CA ARG A 16 7.35 -4.51 16.90
C ARG A 16 7.65 -4.52 15.41
N LEU A 17 6.67 -4.21 14.56
CA LEU A 17 6.97 -3.68 13.24
C LEU A 17 7.62 -2.31 13.50
N ASN A 18 8.95 -2.32 13.70
CA ASN A 18 9.79 -1.14 13.69
C ASN A 18 9.82 -0.66 12.24
N ILE A 19 8.64 -0.24 11.76
CA ILE A 19 8.37 0.55 10.57
C ILE A 19 9.18 1.80 10.85
N SER A 20 10.47 1.70 10.51
CA SER A 20 11.46 2.67 10.93
C SER A 20 11.04 4.03 10.40
N ASN A 21 11.63 5.10 10.92
CA ASN A 21 11.40 6.45 10.42
C ASN A 21 11.56 6.60 8.88
N ASN A 22 12.12 5.60 8.18
CA ASN A 22 12.18 5.52 6.72
C ASN A 22 10.87 5.14 6.00
N CYS A 23 9.78 4.82 6.69
CA CYS A 23 8.49 4.49 6.04
C CYS A 23 7.62 5.72 5.73
N ASN A 24 8.14 6.93 5.91
CA ASN A 24 7.48 8.19 5.52
C ASN A 24 7.54 8.44 3.99
N LEU A 25 7.77 7.40 3.18
CA LEU A 25 7.77 7.50 1.73
C LEU A 25 6.38 7.96 1.26
N LYS A 26 6.31 9.18 0.71
CA LYS A 26 5.08 9.75 0.15
C LYS A 26 4.72 9.05 -1.15
N LEU A 27 3.43 8.93 -1.42
CA LEU A 27 2.88 8.36 -2.66
C LEU A 27 2.94 9.35 -3.83
N ASN A 28 4.11 9.94 -4.08
CA ASN A 28 4.29 10.92 -5.16
C ASN A 28 4.89 10.32 -6.45
N ASP A 29 5.42 9.09 -6.39
CA ASP A 29 6.00 8.39 -7.53
C ASP A 29 4.99 7.41 -8.16
N ILE A 30 4.78 7.52 -9.47
CA ILE A 30 3.84 6.68 -10.22
C ILE A 30 4.23 5.19 -10.16
N LYS A 31 5.53 4.85 -10.23
CA LYS A 31 6.02 3.48 -10.13
C LYS A 31 5.78 2.90 -8.73
N LEU A 32 5.86 3.75 -7.71
CA LEU A 32 5.55 3.37 -6.34
C LEU A 32 4.08 3.00 -6.19
N ILE A 33 3.18 3.85 -6.69
CA ILE A 33 1.73 3.61 -6.62
C ILE A 33 1.36 2.32 -7.37
N HIS A 34 1.88 2.10 -8.58
CA HIS A 34 1.63 0.86 -9.33
C HIS A 34 2.10 -0.40 -8.59
N ARG A 35 3.28 -0.36 -7.97
CA ARG A 35 3.77 -1.50 -7.18
C ARG A 35 2.92 -1.76 -5.95
N LEU A 36 2.46 -0.72 -5.27
CA LEU A 36 1.54 -0.88 -4.15
C LEU A 36 0.20 -1.44 -4.60
N ALA A 37 -0.34 -0.96 -5.72
CA ALA A 37 -1.57 -1.47 -6.30
C ALA A 37 -1.50 -2.99 -6.55
N GLU A 38 -0.37 -3.53 -7.05
CA GLU A 38 -0.18 -4.98 -7.22
C GLU A 38 -0.36 -5.76 -5.92
N HIS A 39 0.20 -5.27 -4.81
CA HIS A 39 0.09 -5.95 -3.52
C HIS A 39 -1.29 -5.79 -2.87
N LEU A 40 -2.04 -4.76 -3.26
CA LEU A 40 -3.31 -4.38 -2.64
C LEU A 40 -4.52 -4.74 -3.51
N ARG A 41 -4.32 -5.23 -4.73
CA ARG A 41 -5.38 -5.50 -5.72
C ARG A 41 -6.49 -6.44 -5.24
N TYR A 42 -6.26 -7.29 -4.24
CA TYR A 42 -7.33 -8.14 -3.70
C TYR A 42 -8.00 -7.57 -2.45
N GLN A 43 -7.43 -6.50 -1.90
CA GLN A 43 -7.86 -5.83 -0.68
C GLN A 43 -8.34 -4.40 -0.95
N TRP A 44 -8.31 -3.94 -2.21
CA TRP A 44 -8.55 -2.54 -2.56
C TRP A 44 -9.92 -2.04 -2.11
N LYS A 45 -10.98 -2.87 -2.18
CA LYS A 45 -12.32 -2.50 -1.68
C LYS A 45 -12.33 -2.29 -0.17
N PHE A 46 -11.62 -3.16 0.56
CA PHE A 46 -11.49 -3.03 2.02
C PHE A 46 -10.73 -1.75 2.38
N ILE A 47 -9.63 -1.48 1.68
CA ILE A 47 -8.82 -0.27 1.86
C ILE A 47 -9.61 0.98 1.46
N GLY A 48 -10.40 0.88 0.39
CA GLY A 48 -11.25 1.94 -0.11
C GLY A 48 -12.24 2.42 0.95
N ARG A 49 -12.79 1.52 1.77
CA ARG A 49 -13.70 1.89 2.86
C ARG A 49 -13.02 2.71 3.96
N GLU A 50 -11.71 2.57 4.12
CA GLU A 50 -10.92 3.29 5.12
C GLU A 50 -10.33 4.59 4.56
N LEU A 51 -10.08 4.67 3.25
CA LEU A 51 -9.45 5.81 2.58
C LEU A 51 -10.44 6.74 1.88
N ALA A 52 -11.60 6.22 1.45
CA ALA A 52 -12.64 6.99 0.79
C ALA A 52 -13.69 7.47 1.81
N PRO A 53 -14.07 8.75 1.79
CA PRO A 53 -15.10 9.33 2.65
C PRO A 53 -16.51 8.83 2.31
N CYS A 54 -16.75 8.28 1.11
CA CYS A 54 -18.06 7.80 0.71
C CYS A 54 -18.01 6.46 -0.05
N PHE A 55 -18.93 5.55 0.29
CA PHE A 55 -19.08 4.25 -0.37
C PHE A 55 -19.35 4.37 -1.88
N SER A 56 -20.05 5.42 -2.32
CA SER A 56 -20.36 5.65 -3.72
C SER A 56 -19.12 5.87 -4.61
N GLU A 57 -18.02 6.37 -4.04
CA GLU A 57 -16.77 6.55 -4.78
C GLU A 57 -16.10 5.20 -5.08
N ILE A 58 -16.20 4.24 -4.16
CA ILE A 58 -15.65 2.89 -4.34
C ILE A 58 -16.43 2.16 -5.44
N ASP A 59 -17.76 2.29 -5.43
CA ASP A 59 -18.61 1.67 -6.44
C ASP A 59 -18.41 2.33 -7.83
N LEU A 60 -18.12 3.64 -7.88
CA LEU A 60 -17.77 4.33 -9.12
C LEU A 60 -16.43 3.83 -9.69
N ILE A 61 -15.41 3.66 -8.84
CA ILE A 61 -14.11 3.11 -9.24
C ILE A 61 -14.28 1.66 -9.74
N ASP A 62 -15.03 0.84 -9.01
CA ASP A 62 -15.33 -0.55 -9.39
C ASP A 62 -16.03 -0.59 -10.75
N PHE A 63 -17.07 0.23 -10.93
CA PHE A 63 -17.84 0.28 -12.15
C PHE A 63 -17.01 0.73 -13.35
N GLN A 64 -16.16 1.75 -13.18
CA GLN A 64 -15.32 2.29 -14.26
C GLN A 64 -14.22 1.31 -14.71
N GLN A 65 -13.65 0.50 -13.81
CA GLN A 65 -12.47 -0.30 -14.14
C GLN A 65 -12.77 -1.79 -14.33
N THR A 66 -13.75 -2.36 -13.61
CA THR A 66 -14.08 -3.79 -13.67
C THR A 66 -14.78 -4.17 -14.97
N TYR A 67 -15.49 -3.24 -15.63
CA TYR A 67 -16.19 -3.50 -16.89
C TYR A 67 -15.37 -3.18 -18.15
N LEU A 68 -14.25 -2.48 -18.02
CA LEU A 68 -13.48 -1.97 -19.17
C LEU A 68 -12.09 -2.59 -19.32
N ILE A 69 -11.54 -3.28 -18.29
CA ILE A 69 -10.12 -3.69 -18.28
C ILE A 69 -9.93 -5.12 -17.73
N LEU A 70 -9.00 -5.88 -18.35
CA LEU A 70 -8.63 -7.27 -18.02
C LEU A 70 -7.96 -7.45 -16.64
N ASP A 71 -7.58 -6.36 -15.97
CA ASP A 71 -7.03 -6.35 -14.59
C ASP A 71 -7.69 -5.26 -13.73
N GLY A 72 -9.02 -5.24 -13.74
CA GLY A 72 -9.81 -4.20 -13.08
C GLY A 72 -9.48 -4.01 -11.59
N ASN A 73 -9.07 -5.07 -10.89
CA ASN A 73 -8.71 -5.00 -9.47
C ASN A 73 -7.40 -4.24 -9.21
N HIS A 74 -6.38 -4.43 -10.06
CA HIS A 74 -5.15 -3.66 -9.98
C HIS A 74 -5.42 -2.18 -10.27
N GLU A 75 -6.16 -1.91 -11.35
CA GLU A 75 -6.46 -0.53 -11.76
C GLU A 75 -7.34 0.19 -10.71
N CYS A 76 -8.31 -0.51 -10.12
CA CYS A 76 -9.08 0.01 -8.99
C CYS A 76 -8.18 0.36 -7.80
N ALA A 77 -7.23 -0.50 -7.45
CA ALA A 77 -6.28 -0.23 -6.37
C ALA A 77 -5.38 0.96 -6.69
N TYR A 78 -4.92 1.07 -7.95
CA TYR A 78 -4.12 2.19 -8.42
C TYR A 78 -4.89 3.51 -8.35
N GLN A 79 -6.10 3.57 -8.89
CA GLN A 79 -6.94 4.78 -8.87
C GLN A 79 -7.27 5.19 -7.44
N LEU A 80 -7.62 4.24 -6.57
CA LEU A 80 -7.87 4.53 -5.16
C LEU A 80 -6.66 5.19 -4.47
N LEU A 81 -5.46 4.63 -4.66
CA LEU A 81 -4.23 5.18 -4.06
C LEU A 81 -3.89 6.56 -4.63
N ARG A 82 -4.12 6.76 -5.93
CA ARG A 82 -3.88 8.04 -6.61
C ARG A 82 -4.84 9.12 -6.11
N GLU A 83 -6.13 8.83 -6.02
CA GLU A 83 -7.14 9.75 -5.48
C GLU A 83 -6.87 10.07 -4.01
N TRP A 84 -6.46 9.06 -3.21
CA TRP A 84 -6.06 9.28 -1.83
C TRP A 84 -4.90 10.27 -1.71
N TYR A 85 -3.87 10.15 -2.56
CA TYR A 85 -2.74 11.09 -2.59
C TYR A 85 -3.17 12.50 -3.00
N ILE A 86 -4.02 12.64 -4.02
CA ILE A 86 -4.52 13.95 -4.47
C ILE A 86 -5.28 14.66 -3.34
N ARG A 87 -6.09 13.91 -2.59
CA ARG A 87 -6.97 14.46 -1.54
C ARG A 87 -6.24 14.75 -0.24
N TYR A 88 -5.32 13.87 0.17
CA TYR A 88 -4.60 13.97 1.44
C TYR A 88 -3.09 13.72 1.25
N PRO A 89 -2.35 14.60 0.55
CA PRO A 89 -0.95 14.37 0.18
C PRO A 89 0.01 14.25 1.37
N ASP A 90 -0.37 14.77 2.55
CA ASP A 90 0.41 14.66 3.78
C ASP A 90 0.18 13.34 4.53
N GLN A 91 -0.98 12.70 4.33
CA GLN A 91 -1.33 11.43 4.95
C GLN A 91 -1.03 10.24 4.04
N ALA A 92 -0.97 10.46 2.73
CA ALA A 92 -0.71 9.48 1.69
C ALA A 92 0.76 9.03 1.67
N ASN A 93 1.14 8.23 2.67
CA ASN A 93 2.45 7.64 2.81
C ASN A 93 2.37 6.16 3.23
N ILE A 94 3.45 5.41 2.98
CA ILE A 94 3.51 3.97 3.25
C ILE A 94 3.27 3.65 4.73
N ARG A 95 3.83 4.45 5.64
CA ARG A 95 3.64 4.25 7.08
C ARG A 95 2.16 4.26 7.44
N TYR A 96 1.38 5.20 6.92
CA TYR A 96 -0.07 5.23 7.15
C TYR A 96 -0.71 3.93 6.65
N LEU A 97 -0.37 3.52 5.43
CA LEU A 97 -0.83 2.29 4.80
C LEU A 97 -0.55 1.04 5.66
N LEU A 98 0.66 0.91 6.21
CA LEU A 98 1.09 -0.27 6.96
C LEU A 98 0.64 -0.27 8.44
N THR A 99 0.39 0.91 9.02
CA THR A 99 0.07 1.02 10.45
C THR A 99 -1.40 1.26 10.74
N ARG A 100 -2.11 1.98 9.85
CA ARG A 100 -3.50 2.37 10.07
C ARG A 100 -4.48 1.44 9.36
N LEU A 101 -4.13 0.93 8.19
CA LEU A 101 -4.98 -0.04 7.51
C LEU A 101 -4.78 -1.41 8.13
N LYS A 102 -5.88 -2.10 8.44
CA LYS A 102 -5.87 -3.46 9.01
C LYS A 102 -5.56 -4.50 7.92
N LEU A 103 -4.45 -4.32 7.21
CA LEU A 103 -4.02 -5.22 6.16
C LEU A 103 -3.63 -6.60 6.74
N PRO A 104 -3.83 -7.68 5.97
CA PRO A 104 -3.26 -8.97 6.28
C PRO A 104 -1.74 -8.88 6.44
N LEU A 105 -1.21 -9.66 7.36
CA LEU A 105 0.21 -9.58 7.72
C LEU A 105 1.13 -9.97 6.55
N ASP A 106 0.75 -10.97 5.77
CA ASP A 106 1.48 -11.41 4.59
C ASP A 106 1.59 -10.29 3.53
N VAL A 107 0.53 -9.47 3.38
CA VAL A 107 0.51 -8.30 2.50
C VAL A 107 1.47 -7.22 3.03
N ILE A 108 1.42 -6.94 4.33
CA ILE A 108 2.33 -5.98 4.98
C ILE A 108 3.80 -6.38 4.76
N VAL A 109 4.12 -7.66 4.93
CA VAL A 109 5.47 -8.21 4.73
C VAL A 109 5.91 -8.09 3.27
N LYS A 110 5.03 -8.40 2.31
CA LYS A 110 5.31 -8.25 0.88
C LYS A 110 5.60 -6.79 0.51
N ILE A 111 4.76 -5.86 0.95
CA ILE A 111 4.95 -4.43 0.71
C ILE A 111 6.26 -3.95 1.32
N HIS A 112 6.54 -4.31 2.57
CA HIS A 112 7.80 -3.92 3.22
C HIS A 112 9.02 -4.48 2.46
N ASN A 113 9.01 -5.75 2.07
CA ASN A 113 10.15 -6.36 1.39
C ASN A 113 10.34 -5.90 -0.06
N ASP A 114 9.27 -5.59 -0.77
CA ASP A 114 9.33 -5.24 -2.19
C ASP A 114 9.38 -3.71 -2.42
N VAL A 115 8.66 -2.94 -1.62
CA VAL A 115 8.57 -1.49 -1.77
C VAL A 115 9.59 -0.78 -0.89
N VAL A 116 9.61 -1.07 0.41
CA VAL A 116 10.47 -0.35 1.36
C VAL A 116 11.96 -0.65 1.11
N ARG A 117 12.33 -1.92 0.87
CA ARG A 117 13.74 -2.25 0.53
C ARG A 117 14.18 -1.68 -0.81
N LYS A 118 13.36 -1.70 -1.86
CA LYS A 118 13.80 -1.24 -3.19
C LYS A 118 13.87 0.28 -3.31
N PHE A 119 12.99 1.02 -2.65
CA PHE A 119 12.97 2.48 -2.71
C PHE A 119 13.92 3.17 -1.73
N ILE A 120 14.32 2.50 -0.63
CA ILE A 120 15.34 3.06 0.29
C ILE A 120 16.77 2.74 -0.19
N SER A 121 16.94 1.67 -0.97
CA SER A 121 18.26 1.24 -1.48
C SER A 121 18.63 1.83 -2.85
N SER A 122 17.80 2.71 -3.40
CA SER A 122 18.04 3.45 -4.65
C SER A 122 18.35 4.89 -4.34
#